data_AF-A0A3D1SAQ7-F1
#
_entry.id   AF-A0A3D1SAQ7-F1
#
_cell.length_a   1.000
_cell.length_b   1.000
_cell.length_c   1.000
_cell.angle_alpha   90.00
_cell.angle_beta   90.00
_cell.angle_gamma   90.00
#
_symmetry.space_group_name_H-M   'P 1'
#
loop_
_entity.id
_entity.type
_entity.pdbx_description
1 polymer ?
#
loop_
_entity_poly.entity_id
_entity_poly.type
_entity_poly.pdbx_seq_one_letter_code
_entity_poly.pdbx_strand_id
1 'polypeptide(L)' 'MTVTYIFHSCYLLEFDGFSIVFDFYKDEKRDDGRFWISDYLLEKPEDLYVFCTHSHPDH' A
#
# COMPACT_ATOMS: atom_id res chain seq x y z
N MET A 1 -12.95 2.64 7.27
CA MET A 1 -12.39 2.25 5.96
C MET A 1 -11.92 3.51 5.25
N THR A 2 -10.63 3.58 4.96
CA THR A 2 -10.00 4.67 4.18
C THR A 2 -9.43 4.09 2.89
N VAL A 3 -9.53 4.84 1.80
CA VAL A 3 -8.91 4.51 0.52
C VAL A 3 -7.92 5.59 0.17
N THR A 4 -6.67 5.20 -0.06
CA THR A 4 -5.58 6.11 -0.39
C THR A 4 -4.97 5.72 -1.73
N TYR A 5 -4.88 6.68 -2.64
CA TYR A 5 -4.09 6.55 -3.85
C TYR A 5 -2.60 6.73 -3.52
N ILE A 6 -1.74 5.82 -3.96
CA ILE A 6 -0.29 5.93 -3.77
C ILE A 6 0.37 6.38 -5.08
N PHE A 7 0.32 5.54 -6.12
CA PHE A 7 0.97 5.80 -7.40
C PHE A 7 0.51 4.80 -8.47
N HIS A 8 0.41 5.23 -9.74
CA HIS A 8 0.00 4.37 -10.86
C HIS A 8 -1.34 3.67 -10.63
N SER A 9 -1.37 2.34 -10.51
CA SER A 9 -2.53 1.50 -10.14
C SER A 9 -2.57 1.15 -8.64
N CYS A 10 -1.61 1.63 -7.85
CA CYS A 10 -1.46 1.28 -6.44
C CYS A 10 -2.44 2.05 -5.54
N TYR A 11 -3.27 1.30 -4.83
CA TYR A 11 -4.18 1.81 -3.81
C TYR A 11 -3.94 1.08 -2.49
N LEU A 12 -4.01 1.84 -1.40
CA LEU A 12 -4.05 1.31 -0.05
C LEU A 12 -5.49 1.41 0.48
N LEU A 13 -6.03 0.28 0.91
CA LEU A 13 -7.28 0.19 1.66
C LEU A 13 -6.96 -0.12 3.11
N GLU A 14 -7.40 0.75 4.02
CA GLU A 14 -7.19 0.58 5.46
C GLU A 14 -8.53 0.32 6.16
N PHE A 15 -8.58 -0.79 6.91
CA PHE A 15 -9.71 -1.22 7.72
C PHE A 15 -9.31 -1.27 9.20
N ASP A 16 -10.29 -1.43 10.08
CA ASP A 16 -10.02 -1.67 11.49
C ASP A 16 -9.43 -3.08 11.64
N GLY A 17 -8.10 -3.16 11.83
CA GLY A 17 -7.37 -4.41 12.10
C GLY A 17 -6.61 -5.03 10.92
N PHE A 18 -6.70 -4.47 9.71
CA PHE A 18 -5.86 -4.91 8.57
C PHE A 18 -5.78 -3.86 7.46
N SER A 19 -4.81 -4.01 6.57
CA SER A 19 -4.62 -3.19 5.38
C SER A 19 -4.48 -4.06 4.12
N ILE A 20 -4.89 -3.53 2.96
CA ILE A 20 -4.68 -4.17 1.66
C ILE A 20 -3.97 -3.17 0.74
N VAL A 21 -2.85 -3.56 0.14
CA VAL A 21 -2.20 -2.82 -0.95
C VAL A 21 -2.53 -3.49 -2.27
N PHE A 22 -3.02 -2.71 -3.22
CA PHE A 22 -3.31 -3.11 -4.59
C PHE A 22 -2.13 -2.77 -5.48
N ASP A 23 -1.82 -3.64 -6.45
CA ASP A 23 -0.95 -3.38 -7.61
C ASP A 23 0.34 -2.61 -7.26
N PHE A 24 1.14 -3.19 -6.36
CA PHE A 24 2.34 -2.55 -5.83
C PHE A 24 3.50 -2.62 -6.83
N TYR A 25 3.75 -1.52 -7.53
CA TYR A 25 4.91 -1.40 -8.42
C TYR A 25 6.20 -0.99 -7.70
N LYS A 26 6.14 0.06 -6.86
CA LYS A 26 7.29 0.59 -6.12
C LYS A 26 6.82 1.37 -4.89
N ASP A 27 7.70 1.46 -3.91
CA ASP A 27 7.45 2.25 -2.71
C ASP A 27 7.63 3.74 -3.02
N GLU A 28 6.69 4.53 -2.54
CA GLU A 28 6.58 5.95 -2.83
C GLU A 28 6.56 6.76 -1.55
N LYS A 29 6.97 8.02 -1.66
CA LYS A 29 7.00 8.92 -0.52
C LYS A 29 5.61 9.48 -0.25
N ARG A 30 5.28 9.52 1.03
CA ARG A 30 4.18 10.29 1.61
C ARG A 30 4.56 11.78 1.64
N ASP A 31 3.57 12.62 1.91
CA ASP A 31 3.76 14.07 2.07
C ASP A 31 4.75 14.44 3.18
N ASP A 32 4.92 13.58 4.18
CA ASP A 32 5.88 13.75 5.29
C ASP A 32 7.30 13.26 4.96
N GLY A 33 7.53 12.77 3.73
CA GLY A 33 8.82 12.29 3.25
C GLY A 33 9.17 10.84 3.61
N ARG A 34 8.35 10.17 4.44
CA ARG A 34 8.48 8.74 4.74
C ARG A 34 7.89 7.89 3.63
N PHE A 35 8.34 6.64 3.51
CA PHE A 35 7.80 5.70 2.54
C PHE A 35 6.47 5.06 3.01
N TRP A 36 5.60 4.71 2.05
CA TRP A 36 4.32 4.08 2.35
C TRP A 36 4.47 2.67 2.91
N ILE A 37 5.35 1.85 2.32
CA ILE A 37 5.50 0.46 2.74
C ILE A 37 6.51 0.33 3.86
N SER A 38 7.77 0.73 3.64
CA SER A 38 8.87 0.45 4.58
C SER A 38 8.74 1.18 5.92
N ASP A 39 8.28 2.43 5.91
CA ASP A 39 8.31 3.32 7.08
C ASP A 39 6.91 3.52 7.70
N TYR A 40 5.89 2.84 7.18
CA TYR A 40 4.52 2.97 7.68
C TYR A 40 3.77 1.65 7.76
N LEU A 41 3.47 0.99 6.63
CA LEU A 41 2.62 -0.20 6.65
C LEU A 41 3.30 -1.39 7.34
N LEU A 42 4.60 -1.60 7.12
CA LEU A 42 5.34 -2.69 7.76
C LEU A 42 5.66 -2.45 9.25
N GLU A 43 5.48 -1.23 9.74
CA GLU A 43 5.63 -0.90 11.17
C GLU A 43 4.35 -1.15 11.97
N LYS A 44 3.22 -1.38 11.29
CA LYS A 44 1.94 -1.65 11.95
C LYS A 44 1.89 -3.05 12.54
N PRO A 45 1.24 -3.23 13.70
CA PRO A 45 1.02 -4.56 14.27
C PRO A 45 -0.07 -5.35 13.52
N GLU A 46 -0.91 -4.68 12.73
CA GLU A 46 -1.99 -5.29 11.96
C GLU A 46 -1.49 -6.02 10.70
N ASP A 47 -2.31 -6.95 10.20
CA ASP A 47 -2.01 -7.68 8.97
C ASP A 47 -1.98 -6.76 7.74
N LEU A 48 -1.00 -7.01 6.86
CA LEU A 48 -0.91 -6.41 5.53
C LEU A 48 -1.11 -7.48 4.46
N TYR A 49 -2.14 -7.31 3.64
CA TYR A 49 -2.41 -8.14 2.47
C TYR A 49 -1.98 -7.42 1.19
N VAL A 50 -1.49 -8.18 0.22
CA VAL A 50 -1.14 -7.66 -1.10
C VAL A 50 -2.06 -8.30 -2.14
N PHE A 51 -2.73 -7.46 -2.92
CA PHE A 51 -3.58 -7.87 -4.02
C PHE A 51 -2.99 -7.39 -5.34
N CYS A 52 -2.78 -8.31 -6.27
CA CYS A 52 -2.24 -8.03 -7.60
C CYS A 52 -3.29 -8.44 -8.63
N THR A 53 -3.76 -7.48 -9.44
CA THR A 53 -4.82 -7.71 -10.43
C THR A 53 -4.39 -8.64 -11.55
N HIS A 54 -3.12 -8.58 -11.96
CA HIS A 54 -2.50 -9.40 -12.99
C HIS A 54 -0.98 -9.22 -12.97
N SER A 55 -0.24 -10.08 -13.69
CA SER A 55 1.23 -10.19 -13.56
C SER A 55 2.05 -9.25 -14.44
N HIS A 56 1.52 -8.09 -14.85
CA HIS A 56 2.38 -7.11 -15.53
C HIS A 56 3.38 -6.49 -14.52
N PRO A 57 4.62 -6.16 -14.94
CA PRO A 57 5.66 -5.73 -14.01
C PRO A 57 5.40 -4.42 -13.26
N ASP A 58 4.43 -3.64 -13.71
CA ASP A 58 3.98 -2.39 -13.08
C ASP A 58 2.79 -2.59 -12.12
N HIS A 59 2.54 -3.84 -11.69
CA HIS A 59 1.50 -4.25 -10.73
C HIS A 59 2.06 -5.19 -9.66
#